data_AF-A0A3M2ELX6-F1
#
_entry.id   AF-A0A3M2ELX6-F1
#
_cell.length_a   1.000
_cell.length_b   1.000
_cell.length_c   1.000
_cell.angle_alpha   90.00
_cell.angle_beta   90.00
_cell.angle_gamma   90.00
#
_symmetry.space_group_name_H-M   'P 1'
#
loop_
_entity.id
_entity.type
_entity.pdbx_description
1 polymer ?
#
loop_
_entity_poly.entity_id
_entity_poly.type
_entity_poly.pdbx_seq_one_letter_code
_entity_poly.pdbx_strand_id
1 'polypeptide(L)'
;MRRLAAICIGLVALIAAASPGRAQIERLAGRFVGVAEAEGMVIDLRAERGRLVGTFTDSNGLSAPVEARMEGSAAEAMLTFPARKVRIRFFPEGLGLRLISIPLDESGQPLIDDIHILAFVPEGTRMPELPAGYTPPSYRVRVVDPDSFLVSYPFWPPEAVAFGYESIEPRYRPMFALFPHVLGDILWKLCSSSYRPAVLGEALRGQGVTCDSVLAAFRRILTRGRFDAWKAAVEKEAAILLPALRCARGYVVRPEICQPAARAIADRAVAMNSVAAVLGRF
;
A
#
# COMPACT_ATOMS: atom_id res chain seq x y z
N MET A 1 5.73 73.35 37.14
CA MET A 1 5.60 73.51 35.67
C MET A 1 5.91 72.16 35.04
N ARG A 2 4.88 71.42 34.61
CA ARG A 2 4.44 71.19 33.20
C ARG A 2 5.30 70.10 32.50
N ARG A 3 4.75 68.87 32.35
CA ARG A 3 4.08 68.28 31.14
C ARG A 3 5.13 67.77 30.12
N LEU A 4 5.16 66.50 29.67
CA LEU A 4 4.25 65.79 28.74
C LEU A 4 4.58 64.27 28.75
N ALA A 5 3.62 63.36 28.94
CA ALA A 5 2.85 62.60 27.92
C ALA A 5 3.69 61.53 27.18
N ALA A 6 3.55 60.22 27.41
CA ALA A 6 2.45 59.28 27.09
C ALA A 6 2.17 59.12 25.59
N ILE A 7 2.40 57.91 25.03
CA ILE A 7 1.77 57.21 23.88
C ILE A 7 2.50 55.83 23.77
N CYS A 8 1.92 54.70 24.21
CA CYS A 8 1.04 53.74 23.49
C CYS A 8 1.66 53.24 22.16
N ILE A 9 1.99 51.96 21.95
CA ILE A 9 1.14 50.82 21.56
C ILE A 9 2.09 49.59 21.66
N GLY A 10 1.82 48.51 22.41
CA GLY A 10 0.64 47.66 22.32
C GLY A 10 0.79 46.55 21.28
N LEU A 11 1.89 45.79 21.27
CA LEU A 11 2.02 44.59 20.43
C LEU A 11 1.83 43.33 21.29
N VAL A 12 0.59 43.03 21.66
CA VAL A 12 0.22 41.70 22.15
C VAL A 12 0.19 40.78 20.93
N ALA A 13 1.31 40.15 20.63
CA ALA A 13 1.35 39.01 19.72
C ALA A 13 0.61 37.86 20.40
N LEU A 14 -0.70 37.71 20.09
CA LEU A 14 -1.42 36.48 20.31
C LEU A 14 -0.77 35.39 19.44
N ILE A 15 0.24 34.73 20.00
CA ILE A 15 0.64 33.40 19.54
C ILE A 15 -0.50 32.48 19.97
N ALA A 16 -1.50 32.34 19.10
CA ALA A 16 -2.45 31.26 19.20
C ALA A 16 -1.64 29.96 19.07
N ALA A 17 -1.26 29.38 20.21
CA ALA A 17 -0.64 28.08 20.29
C ALA A 17 -1.58 27.07 19.62
N ALA A 18 -1.27 26.73 18.37
CA ALA A 18 -1.83 25.56 17.72
C ALA A 18 -1.30 24.35 18.50
N SER A 19 -2.04 23.92 19.53
CA SER A 19 -1.71 22.72 20.28
C SER A 19 -1.61 21.57 19.27
N PRO A 20 -0.51 20.79 19.25
CA PRO A 20 -0.30 19.74 18.24
C PRO A 20 -1.48 18.75 18.15
N GLY A 21 -2.22 18.54 19.25
CA GLY A 21 -3.44 17.73 19.25
C GLY A 21 -4.58 18.26 18.36
N ARG A 22 -4.75 19.57 18.20
CA ARG A 22 -5.78 20.14 17.30
C ARG A 22 -5.48 19.81 15.85
N ALA A 23 -4.24 19.99 15.41
CA ALA A 23 -3.84 19.66 14.05
C ALA A 23 -3.96 18.15 13.75
N GLN A 24 -3.80 17.28 14.75
CA GLN A 24 -4.01 15.84 14.55
C GLN A 24 -5.49 15.47 14.42
N ILE A 25 -6.36 16.06 15.25
CA ILE A 25 -7.82 15.85 15.18
C ILE A 25 -8.35 16.30 13.82
N GLU A 26 -7.92 17.47 13.34
CA GLU A 26 -8.36 17.99 12.03
C GLU A 26 -7.97 17.04 10.88
N ARG A 27 -6.81 16.38 10.94
CA ARG A 27 -6.39 15.39 9.92
C ARG A 27 -7.21 14.09 9.94
N LEU A 28 -7.91 13.82 11.03
CA LEU A 28 -8.76 12.65 11.19
C LEU A 28 -10.25 12.99 10.98
N ALA A 29 -10.60 14.27 10.87
CA ALA A 29 -11.94 14.71 10.53
C ALA A 29 -12.16 14.60 9.02
N GLY A 30 -13.38 14.23 8.63
CA GLY A 30 -13.78 14.02 7.25
C GLY A 30 -14.48 12.70 7.05
N ARG A 31 -14.86 12.46 5.80
CA ARG A 31 -15.45 11.21 5.35
C ARG A 31 -14.42 10.40 4.59
N PHE A 32 -14.24 9.16 4.99
CA PHE A 32 -13.25 8.24 4.46
C PHE A 32 -13.91 6.94 4.00
N VAL A 33 -13.41 6.40 2.90
CA VAL A 33 -13.84 5.13 2.33
C VAL A 33 -12.73 4.10 2.49
N GLY A 34 -13.10 2.89 2.91
CA GLY A 34 -12.16 1.81 3.13
C GLY A 34 -11.69 1.19 1.81
N VAL A 35 -10.44 0.75 1.81
CA VAL A 35 -9.76 0.20 0.62
C VAL A 35 -9.14 -1.15 0.96
N ALA A 36 -8.91 -1.99 -0.06
CA ALA A 36 -8.42 -3.36 0.11
C ALA A 36 -9.27 -4.14 1.13
N GLU A 37 -8.71 -4.61 2.24
CA GLU A 37 -9.45 -5.35 3.28
C GLU A 37 -10.58 -4.54 3.93
N ALA A 38 -10.56 -3.20 3.81
CA ALA A 38 -11.59 -2.32 4.32
C ALA A 38 -12.68 -1.96 3.28
N GLU A 39 -12.65 -2.56 2.09
CA GLU A 39 -13.61 -2.24 1.03
C GLU A 39 -15.07 -2.40 1.52
N GLY A 40 -15.92 -1.42 1.17
CA GLY A 40 -17.31 -1.33 1.63
C GLY A 40 -17.49 -0.70 3.01
N MET A 41 -16.40 -0.45 3.76
CA MET A 41 -16.46 0.26 5.04
C MET A 41 -16.40 1.78 4.84
N VAL A 42 -17.04 2.53 5.73
CA VAL A 42 -17.09 4.00 5.70
C VAL A 42 -16.86 4.58 7.09
N ILE A 43 -16.07 5.65 7.16
CA ILE A 43 -15.85 6.44 8.37
C ILE A 43 -16.30 7.87 8.08
N ASP A 44 -17.14 8.44 8.92
CA ASP A 44 -17.49 9.87 8.88
C ASP A 44 -17.20 10.45 10.26
N LEU A 45 -16.22 11.34 10.37
CA LEU A 45 -15.75 11.91 11.63
C LEU A 45 -15.76 13.43 11.57
N ARG A 46 -16.09 14.05 12.69
CA ARG A 46 -16.06 15.51 12.88
C ARG A 46 -15.29 15.84 14.13
N ALA A 47 -14.48 16.90 14.04
CA ALA A 47 -13.80 17.46 15.18
C ALA A 47 -14.79 18.25 16.04
N GLU A 48 -15.07 17.80 17.25
CA GLU A 48 -15.94 18.50 18.19
C GLU A 48 -15.29 18.61 19.57
N ARG A 49 -15.08 19.83 20.07
CA ARG A 49 -14.59 20.08 21.44
C ARG A 49 -13.36 19.25 21.85
N GLY A 50 -12.44 18.99 20.91
CA GLY A 50 -11.21 18.23 21.17
C GLY A 50 -11.35 16.70 21.15
N ARG A 51 -12.47 16.18 20.62
CA ARG A 51 -12.69 14.77 20.32
C ARG A 51 -13.14 14.61 18.87
N LEU A 52 -13.08 13.39 18.35
CA LEU A 52 -13.70 13.02 17.09
C LEU A 52 -15.04 12.36 17.39
N VAL A 53 -16.10 12.83 16.75
CA VAL A 53 -17.42 12.22 16.83
C VAL A 53 -17.94 11.90 15.45
N GLY A 54 -18.71 10.83 15.32
CA GLY A 54 -19.33 10.49 14.05
C GLY A 54 -19.74 9.03 13.98
N THR A 55 -19.53 8.39 12.84
CA THR A 55 -20.04 7.05 12.56
C THR A 55 -19.01 6.20 11.84
N PHE A 56 -18.93 4.93 12.22
CA PHE A 56 -18.25 3.89 11.48
C PHE A 56 -19.30 2.93 10.93
N THR A 57 -19.24 2.64 9.63
CA THR A 57 -20.09 1.66 8.95
C THR A 57 -19.21 0.51 8.45
N ASP A 58 -19.52 -0.72 8.84
CA ASP A 58 -18.79 -1.91 8.39
C ASP A 58 -19.17 -2.33 6.96
N SER A 59 -18.47 -3.34 6.43
CA SER A 59 -18.68 -3.85 5.06
C SER A 59 -20.06 -4.49 4.85
N ASN A 60 -20.81 -4.78 5.92
CA ASN A 60 -22.17 -5.29 5.87
C ASN A 60 -23.22 -4.18 6.02
N GLY A 61 -22.80 -2.91 6.09
CA GLY A 61 -23.66 -1.76 6.30
C GLY A 61 -24.08 -1.52 7.75
N LEU A 62 -23.56 -2.29 8.72
CA LEU A 62 -23.84 -2.06 10.12
C LEU A 62 -23.07 -0.84 10.62
N SER A 63 -23.78 0.08 11.26
CA SER A 63 -23.20 1.34 11.72
C SER A 63 -23.11 1.39 13.25
N ALA A 64 -22.02 1.94 13.75
CA ALA A 64 -21.79 2.22 15.16
C ALA A 64 -21.33 3.68 15.34
N PRO A 65 -21.81 4.37 16.40
CA PRO A 65 -21.32 5.69 16.72
C PRO A 65 -19.84 5.63 17.13
N VAL A 66 -19.09 6.65 16.71
CA VAL A 66 -17.69 6.85 17.08
C VAL A 66 -17.63 8.03 18.04
N GLU A 67 -17.06 7.81 19.21
CA GLU A 67 -16.58 8.87 20.09
C GLU A 67 -15.12 8.60 20.42
N ALA A 68 -14.21 9.20 19.63
CA ALA A 68 -12.78 8.96 19.75
C ALA A 68 -12.07 10.12 20.46
N ARG A 69 -11.11 9.77 21.33
CA ARG A 69 -10.22 10.75 21.99
C ARG A 69 -8.80 10.53 21.54
N MET A 70 -8.05 11.61 21.43
CA MET A 70 -6.62 11.52 21.12
C MET A 70 -5.88 10.88 22.30
N GLU A 71 -5.08 9.86 21.99
CA GLU A 71 -4.15 9.19 22.88
C GLU A 71 -2.80 9.07 22.17
N GLY A 72 -1.84 9.91 22.58
CA GLY A 72 -0.55 10.02 21.90
C GLY A 72 -0.71 10.51 20.45
N SER A 73 -0.39 9.65 19.49
CA SER A 73 -0.44 9.94 18.05
C SER A 73 -1.68 9.38 17.34
N ALA A 74 -2.60 8.75 18.08
CA ALA A 74 -3.79 8.10 17.54
C ALA A 74 -5.05 8.62 18.22
N ALA A 75 -6.21 8.44 17.58
CA ALA A 75 -7.50 8.58 18.25
C ALA A 75 -8.05 7.20 18.58
N GLU A 76 -8.53 6.98 19.80
CA GLU A 76 -9.05 5.70 20.25
C GLU A 76 -10.54 5.78 20.56
N ALA A 77 -11.29 4.77 20.14
CA ALA A 77 -12.72 4.63 20.42
C ALA A 77 -13.11 3.17 20.67
N MET A 78 -14.27 2.99 21.31
CA MET A 78 -14.95 1.70 21.41
C MET A 78 -16.15 1.70 20.48
N LEU A 79 -16.18 0.81 19.50
CA LEU A 79 -17.36 0.53 18.70
C LEU A 79 -18.17 -0.58 19.35
N THR A 80 -19.47 -0.35 19.52
CA THR A 80 -20.40 -1.36 20.00
C THR A 80 -21.40 -1.69 18.90
N PHE A 81 -21.32 -2.91 18.39
CA PHE A 81 -22.30 -3.50 17.47
C PHE A 81 -23.21 -4.45 18.26
N PRO A 82 -24.37 -4.87 17.70
CA PRO A 82 -25.28 -5.79 18.38
C PRO A 82 -24.63 -7.09 18.87
N ALA A 83 -23.68 -7.64 18.10
CA ALA A 83 -23.07 -8.95 18.37
C ALA A 83 -21.59 -8.89 18.79
N ARG A 84 -20.96 -7.70 18.80
CA ARG A 84 -19.52 -7.58 19.07
C ARG A 84 -19.13 -6.20 19.56
N LYS A 85 -18.06 -6.14 20.36
CA LYS A 85 -17.36 -4.91 20.73
C LYS A 85 -15.99 -4.90 20.06
N VAL A 86 -15.62 -3.75 19.53
CA VAL A 86 -14.34 -3.57 18.82
C VAL A 86 -13.69 -2.31 19.33
N ARG A 87 -12.47 -2.43 19.84
CA ARG A 87 -11.64 -1.27 20.13
C ARG A 87 -10.94 -0.86 18.84
N ILE A 88 -10.99 0.43 18.51
CA ILE A 88 -10.37 0.96 17.31
C ILE A 88 -9.37 2.05 17.63
N ARG A 89 -8.32 2.12 16.81
CA ARG A 89 -7.31 3.18 16.86
C ARG A 89 -7.11 3.77 15.47
N PHE A 90 -7.36 5.06 15.33
CA PHE A 90 -7.16 5.81 14.09
C PHE A 90 -5.80 6.50 14.10
N PHE A 91 -5.01 6.30 13.05
CA PHE A 91 -3.73 6.94 12.83
C PHE A 91 -3.82 7.81 11.57
N PRO A 92 -3.47 9.09 11.63
CA PRO A 92 -3.41 9.92 10.43
C PRO A 92 -2.24 9.46 9.55
N GLU A 93 -2.51 9.25 8.27
CA GLU A 93 -1.51 8.86 7.25
C GLU A 93 -1.42 9.96 6.18
N GLY A 94 -0.41 9.90 5.31
CA GLY A 94 -0.17 10.96 4.31
C GLY A 94 -1.34 11.20 3.33
N LEU A 95 -2.09 10.16 2.97
CA LEU A 95 -3.20 10.21 2.01
C LEU A 95 -4.54 9.77 2.60
N GLY A 96 -4.68 9.73 3.93
CA GLY A 96 -5.89 9.25 4.59
C GLY A 96 -5.64 8.85 6.03
N LEU A 97 -6.17 7.70 6.43
CA LEU A 97 -5.95 7.16 7.76
C LEU A 97 -5.78 5.65 7.74
N ARG A 98 -5.08 5.17 8.77
CA ARG A 98 -4.97 3.74 9.09
C ARG A 98 -5.78 3.47 10.36
N LEU A 99 -6.59 2.44 10.34
CA LEU A 99 -7.40 1.99 11.46
C LEU A 99 -6.87 0.64 11.93
N ILE A 100 -6.59 0.50 13.22
CA ILE A 100 -6.37 -0.81 13.84
C ILE A 100 -7.67 -1.22 14.52
N SER A 101 -8.24 -2.34 14.10
CA SER A 101 -9.43 -2.96 14.66
C SER A 101 -9.01 -4.09 15.60
N ILE A 102 -9.43 -4.01 16.86
CA ILE A 102 -9.11 -4.98 17.91
C ILE A 102 -10.45 -5.51 18.46
N PRO A 103 -10.96 -6.63 17.93
CA PRO A 103 -12.13 -7.29 18.49
C PRO A 103 -11.89 -7.70 19.94
N LEU A 104 -12.95 -7.62 20.75
CA LEU A 104 -12.91 -8.02 22.14
C LEU A 104 -13.83 -9.23 22.36
N ASP A 105 -13.39 -10.15 23.22
CA ASP A 105 -14.24 -11.24 23.71
C ASP A 105 -15.28 -10.74 24.72
N GLU A 106 -16.12 -11.65 25.24
CA GLU A 106 -17.15 -11.35 26.23
C GLU A 106 -16.57 -10.79 27.55
N SER A 107 -15.33 -11.14 27.87
CA SER A 107 -14.60 -10.66 29.05
C SER A 107 -13.90 -9.31 28.82
N GLY A 108 -13.98 -8.76 27.61
CA GLY A 108 -13.36 -7.50 27.22
C GLY A 108 -11.87 -7.62 26.88
N GLN A 109 -11.35 -8.84 26.73
CA GLN A 109 -9.96 -9.08 26.34
C GLN A 109 -9.79 -9.02 24.82
N PRO A 110 -8.64 -8.52 24.32
CA PRO A 110 -8.33 -8.53 22.90
C PRO A 110 -8.25 -9.95 22.31
N LEU A 111 -8.96 -10.17 21.21
CA LEU A 111 -8.78 -11.34 20.36
C LEU A 111 -7.61 -11.09 19.41
N ILE A 112 -6.41 -11.50 19.82
CA ILE A 112 -5.14 -11.14 19.15
C ILE A 112 -5.11 -11.64 17.69
N ASP A 113 -5.65 -12.83 17.44
CA ASP A 113 -5.65 -13.43 16.11
C ASP A 113 -6.61 -12.74 15.12
N ASP A 114 -7.52 -11.89 15.62
CA ASP A 114 -8.52 -11.16 14.84
C ASP A 114 -8.21 -9.65 14.77
N ILE A 115 -6.96 -9.25 15.04
CA ILE A 115 -6.54 -7.85 14.87
C ILE A 115 -6.35 -7.55 13.39
N HIS A 116 -7.04 -6.52 12.91
CA HIS A 116 -6.95 -6.07 11.52
C HIS A 116 -6.36 -4.67 11.41
N ILE A 117 -5.52 -4.46 10.40
CA ILE A 117 -5.00 -3.14 10.03
C ILE A 117 -5.68 -2.75 8.71
N LEU A 118 -6.54 -1.75 8.79
CA LEU A 118 -7.40 -1.31 7.72
C LEU A 118 -6.95 0.05 7.21
N ALA A 119 -7.03 0.26 5.90
CA ALA A 119 -6.66 1.53 5.26
C ALA A 119 -7.90 2.24 4.74
N PHE A 120 -7.91 3.56 4.88
CA PHE A 120 -9.00 4.42 4.45
C PHE A 120 -8.45 5.67 3.78
N VAL A 121 -9.11 6.11 2.71
CA VAL A 121 -8.78 7.35 1.99
C VAL A 121 -9.95 8.32 2.05
N PRO A 122 -9.74 9.64 1.93
CA PRO A 122 -10.83 10.60 1.84
C PRO A 122 -11.81 10.23 0.71
N GLU A 123 -13.10 10.43 0.95
CA GLU A 123 -14.12 10.23 -0.09
C GLU A 123 -13.82 11.11 -1.31
N GLY A 124 -14.01 10.55 -2.51
CA GLY A 124 -13.65 11.23 -3.76
C GLY A 124 -12.17 11.13 -4.13
N THR A 125 -11.32 10.50 -3.30
CA THR A 125 -9.95 10.16 -3.70
C THR A 125 -9.98 9.27 -4.92
N ARG A 126 -9.37 9.74 -6.02
CA ARG A 126 -9.28 8.98 -7.25
C ARG A 126 -8.31 7.82 -7.07
N MET A 127 -8.85 6.63 -6.86
CA MET A 127 -8.05 5.42 -6.87
C MET A 127 -7.65 5.05 -8.30
N PRO A 128 -6.45 4.46 -8.48
CA PRO A 128 -6.11 3.87 -9.75
C PRO A 128 -7.13 2.77 -10.08
N GLU A 129 -7.57 2.74 -11.32
CA GLU A 129 -8.44 1.65 -11.80
C GLU A 129 -7.67 0.33 -11.70
N LEU A 130 -8.32 -0.68 -11.11
CA LEU A 130 -7.74 -2.01 -11.04
C LEU A 130 -7.79 -2.64 -12.43
N PRO A 131 -6.69 -3.22 -12.91
CA PRO A 131 -6.63 -3.83 -14.23
C PRO A 131 -7.55 -5.05 -14.32
N ALA A 132 -8.04 -5.33 -15.53
CA ALA A 132 -8.78 -6.55 -15.81
C ALA A 132 -7.94 -7.80 -15.46
N GLY A 133 -8.48 -8.68 -14.63
CA GLY A 133 -7.78 -9.86 -14.11
C GLY A 133 -7.01 -9.61 -12.80
N TYR A 134 -7.15 -8.43 -12.18
CA TYR A 134 -6.71 -8.22 -10.80
C TYR A 134 -7.33 -9.27 -9.88
N THR A 135 -6.48 -9.88 -9.07
CA THR A 135 -6.88 -10.80 -8.00
C THR A 135 -6.35 -10.22 -6.68
N PRO A 136 -7.18 -10.11 -5.63
CA PRO A 136 -6.68 -9.69 -4.32
C PRO A 136 -5.67 -10.72 -3.77
N PRO A 137 -4.71 -10.28 -2.94
CA PRO A 137 -3.75 -11.20 -2.36
C PRO A 137 -4.45 -12.21 -1.44
N SER A 138 -3.99 -13.46 -1.46
CA SER A 138 -4.53 -14.51 -0.59
C SER A 138 -3.41 -15.39 -0.05
N TYR A 139 -3.26 -15.40 1.27
CA TYR A 139 -2.30 -16.26 1.97
C TYR A 139 -2.77 -17.73 2.07
N ARG A 140 -4.01 -18.01 1.64
CA ARG A 140 -4.61 -19.37 1.67
C ARG A 140 -4.28 -20.17 0.41
N VAL A 141 -3.89 -19.50 -0.67
CA VAL A 141 -3.61 -20.13 -1.96
C VAL A 141 -2.17 -20.62 -1.98
N ARG A 142 -1.96 -21.90 -2.27
CA ARG A 142 -0.59 -22.49 -2.32
C ARG A 142 0.14 -22.21 -3.64
N VAL A 143 -0.59 -21.99 -4.73
CA VAL A 143 -0.03 -21.76 -6.06
C VAL A 143 -0.72 -20.55 -6.69
N VAL A 144 0.07 -19.53 -6.98
CA VAL A 144 -0.41 -18.32 -7.66
C VAL A 144 -0.02 -18.37 -9.13
N ASP A 145 -1.05 -18.21 -9.94
CA ASP A 145 -1.00 -18.01 -11.37
C ASP A 145 -0.05 -16.85 -11.74
N PRO A 146 1.04 -17.07 -12.53
CA PRO A 146 2.04 -16.03 -12.77
C PRO A 146 1.49 -14.82 -13.54
N ASP A 147 0.52 -15.01 -14.44
CA ASP A 147 -0.12 -13.91 -15.15
C ASP A 147 -1.05 -13.11 -14.24
N SER A 148 -1.82 -13.77 -13.36
CA SER A 148 -2.60 -13.08 -12.32
C SER A 148 -1.69 -12.34 -11.34
N PHE A 149 -0.56 -12.92 -10.94
CA PHE A 149 0.44 -12.25 -10.12
C PHE A 149 0.97 -11.01 -10.82
N LEU A 150 1.41 -11.11 -12.08
CA LEU A 150 1.99 -9.99 -12.85
C LEU A 150 1.03 -8.79 -12.92
N VAL A 151 -0.27 -9.05 -13.07
CA VAL A 151 -1.31 -8.02 -13.14
C VAL A 151 -1.60 -7.42 -11.75
N SER A 152 -1.51 -8.22 -10.69
CA SER A 152 -2.03 -7.85 -9.37
C SER A 152 -0.96 -7.33 -8.40
N TYR A 153 0.28 -7.83 -8.49
CA TYR A 153 1.36 -7.47 -7.58
C TYR A 153 1.64 -5.96 -7.47
N PRO A 154 1.42 -5.10 -8.49
CA PRO A 154 1.66 -3.67 -8.34
C PRO A 154 0.80 -3.03 -7.25
N PHE A 155 -0.39 -3.60 -7.00
CA PHE A 155 -1.37 -3.12 -6.02
C PHE A 155 -1.29 -3.82 -4.67
N TRP A 156 -0.50 -4.89 -4.56
CA TRP A 156 -0.35 -5.65 -3.33
C TRP A 156 0.68 -5.03 -2.37
N PRO A 157 0.49 -5.19 -1.05
CA PRO A 157 1.50 -4.83 -0.06
C PRO A 157 2.75 -5.73 -0.18
N PRO A 158 3.91 -5.31 0.36
CA PRO A 158 5.16 -6.05 0.29
C PRO A 158 5.06 -7.53 0.72
N GLU A 159 4.41 -7.80 1.85
CA GLU A 159 4.17 -9.15 2.41
C GLU A 159 3.41 -10.05 1.44
N ALA A 160 2.35 -9.52 0.83
CA ALA A 160 1.56 -10.24 -0.15
C ALA A 160 2.34 -10.50 -1.45
N VAL A 161 3.20 -9.57 -1.88
CA VAL A 161 4.08 -9.79 -3.02
C VAL A 161 5.12 -10.86 -2.72
N ALA A 162 5.67 -10.87 -1.50
CA ALA A 162 6.61 -11.88 -1.07
C ALA A 162 6.02 -13.28 -1.05
N PHE A 163 4.85 -13.45 -0.44
CA PHE A 163 4.10 -14.70 -0.46
C PHE A 163 3.71 -15.09 -1.90
N GLY A 164 3.12 -14.16 -2.64
CA GLY A 164 2.63 -14.40 -3.99
C GLY A 164 3.73 -14.82 -4.96
N TYR A 165 4.90 -14.18 -4.92
CA TYR A 165 6.04 -14.52 -5.78
C TYR A 165 6.62 -15.90 -5.44
N GLU A 166 6.67 -16.25 -4.15
CA GLU A 166 7.08 -17.58 -3.70
C GLU A 166 6.10 -18.67 -4.16
N SER A 167 4.81 -18.37 -4.18
CA SER A 167 3.74 -19.26 -4.64
C SER A 167 3.65 -19.40 -6.17
N ILE A 168 4.44 -18.65 -6.96
CA ILE A 168 4.55 -18.89 -8.40
C ILE A 168 5.30 -20.20 -8.64
N GLU A 169 4.76 -21.07 -9.51
CA GLU A 169 5.47 -22.30 -9.87
C GLU A 169 6.91 -22.01 -10.37
N PRO A 170 7.92 -22.76 -9.90
CA PRO A 170 9.33 -22.45 -10.18
C PRO A 170 9.68 -22.28 -11.66
N ARG A 171 8.99 -22.96 -12.56
CA ARG A 171 9.21 -22.87 -14.02
C ARG A 171 8.92 -21.48 -14.62
N TYR A 172 8.09 -20.66 -13.98
CA TYR A 172 7.72 -19.34 -14.50
C TYR A 172 8.54 -18.19 -13.91
N ARG A 173 9.14 -18.36 -12.71
CA ARG A 173 9.97 -17.31 -12.08
C ARG A 173 11.16 -16.85 -12.94
N PRO A 174 11.88 -17.73 -13.68
CA PRO A 174 12.90 -17.30 -14.62
C PRO A 174 12.40 -16.35 -15.70
N MET A 175 11.13 -16.44 -16.10
CA MET A 175 10.57 -15.51 -17.09
C MET A 175 10.52 -14.09 -16.53
N PHE A 176 10.18 -13.89 -15.25
CA PHE A 176 10.24 -12.57 -14.61
C PHE A 176 11.67 -12.02 -14.57
N ALA A 177 12.67 -12.88 -14.38
CA ALA A 177 14.07 -12.47 -14.32
C ALA A 177 14.63 -11.91 -15.64
N LEU A 178 13.94 -12.15 -16.76
CA LEU A 178 14.27 -11.56 -18.07
C LEU A 178 13.74 -10.13 -18.25
N PHE A 179 12.92 -9.64 -17.32
CA PHE A 179 12.30 -8.31 -17.36
C PHE A 179 12.77 -7.50 -16.15
N PRO A 180 13.94 -6.83 -16.25
CA PRO A 180 14.61 -6.24 -15.11
C PRO A 180 13.86 -5.05 -14.47
N HIS A 181 12.97 -4.33 -15.17
CA HIS A 181 12.12 -3.33 -14.53
C HIS A 181 11.04 -4.01 -13.70
N VAL A 182 10.36 -5.02 -14.26
CA VAL A 182 9.36 -5.81 -13.53
C VAL A 182 9.99 -6.50 -12.31
N LEU A 183 11.12 -7.20 -12.50
CA LEU A 183 11.83 -7.84 -11.40
C LEU A 183 12.36 -6.82 -10.40
N GLY A 184 12.84 -5.65 -10.84
CA GLY A 184 13.28 -4.59 -9.95
C GLY A 184 12.17 -4.07 -9.03
N ASP A 185 10.95 -3.92 -9.57
CA ASP A 185 9.76 -3.52 -8.80
C ASP A 185 9.34 -4.60 -7.80
N ILE A 186 9.38 -5.87 -8.22
CA ILE A 186 9.16 -7.02 -7.34
C ILE A 186 10.22 -7.05 -6.23
N LEU A 187 11.51 -6.97 -6.56
CA LEU A 187 12.60 -6.99 -5.60
C LEU A 187 12.51 -5.86 -4.59
N TRP A 188 12.07 -4.66 -5.00
CA TRP A 188 11.82 -3.57 -4.07
C TRP A 188 10.80 -3.96 -3.00
N LYS A 189 9.70 -4.60 -3.40
CA LYS A 189 8.68 -5.10 -2.47
C LYS A 189 9.18 -6.28 -1.64
N LEU A 190 9.86 -7.26 -2.25
CA LEU A 190 10.45 -8.40 -1.53
C LEU A 190 11.43 -7.95 -0.44
N CYS A 191 12.30 -6.99 -0.76
CA CYS A 191 13.30 -6.47 0.17
C CYS A 191 12.72 -5.52 1.22
N SER A 192 11.53 -4.95 0.98
CA SER A 192 10.81 -4.11 1.95
C SER A 192 9.89 -4.92 2.86
N SER A 193 9.65 -6.20 2.55
CA SER A 193 8.76 -7.04 3.34
C SER A 193 9.40 -7.47 4.66
N SER A 194 8.57 -7.51 5.70
CA SER A 194 8.92 -8.17 6.97
C SER A 194 9.05 -9.69 6.83
N TYR A 195 8.33 -10.29 5.87
CA TYR A 195 8.45 -11.69 5.50
C TYR A 195 9.61 -11.88 4.52
N ARG A 196 10.54 -12.79 4.84
CA ARG A 196 11.68 -13.13 3.97
C ARG A 196 11.41 -14.45 3.24
N PRO A 197 10.94 -14.41 1.98
CA PRO A 197 10.62 -15.63 1.25
C PRO A 197 11.90 -16.38 0.89
N ALA A 198 11.83 -17.72 0.85
CA ALA A 198 13.00 -18.55 0.52
C ALA A 198 13.52 -18.27 -0.90
N VAL A 199 12.64 -17.80 -1.78
CA VAL A 199 12.94 -17.49 -3.19
C VAL A 199 13.63 -16.14 -3.39
N LEU A 200 13.86 -15.34 -2.34
CA LEU A 200 14.55 -14.05 -2.48
C LEU A 200 15.97 -14.22 -3.05
N GLY A 201 16.69 -15.25 -2.61
CA GLY A 201 18.02 -15.55 -3.13
C GLY A 201 18.02 -15.98 -4.61
N GLU A 202 16.94 -16.62 -5.07
CA GLU A 202 16.71 -16.94 -6.49
C GLU A 202 16.48 -15.66 -7.29
N ALA A 203 15.61 -14.77 -6.81
CA ALA A 203 15.27 -13.50 -7.46
C ALA A 203 16.46 -12.55 -7.59
N LEU A 204 17.38 -12.52 -6.61
CA LEU A 204 18.59 -11.69 -6.64
C LEU A 204 19.70 -12.25 -7.54
N ARG A 205 19.67 -13.56 -7.84
CA ARG A 205 20.76 -14.24 -8.54
C ARG A 205 20.95 -13.68 -9.96
N GLY A 206 22.19 -13.31 -10.28
CA GLY A 206 22.55 -12.78 -11.59
C GLY A 206 22.07 -11.34 -11.86
N GLN A 207 21.43 -10.69 -10.88
CA GLN A 207 20.87 -9.34 -11.07
C GLN A 207 21.82 -8.20 -10.68
N GLY A 208 22.97 -8.52 -10.09
CA GLY A 208 24.00 -7.55 -9.70
C GLY A 208 23.56 -6.61 -8.58
N VAL A 209 22.56 -6.99 -7.78
CA VAL A 209 22.00 -6.16 -6.70
C VAL A 209 21.88 -6.95 -5.40
N THR A 210 21.92 -6.23 -4.29
CA THR A 210 21.49 -6.68 -2.95
C THR A 210 20.22 -5.96 -2.55
N CYS A 211 19.52 -6.44 -1.52
CA CYS A 211 18.36 -5.73 -1.00
C CYS A 211 18.68 -4.29 -0.59
N ASP A 212 19.81 -4.06 0.08
CA ASP A 212 20.22 -2.70 0.47
C ASP A 212 20.41 -1.80 -0.74
N SER A 213 21.01 -2.30 -1.82
CA SER A 213 21.18 -1.52 -3.05
C SER A 213 19.86 -1.21 -3.75
N VAL A 214 18.90 -2.15 -3.75
CA VAL A 214 17.56 -1.95 -4.33
C VAL A 214 16.80 -0.90 -3.52
N LEU A 215 16.75 -1.04 -2.20
CA LEU A 215 16.07 -0.08 -1.32
C LEU A 215 16.69 1.32 -1.44
N ALA A 216 18.02 1.42 -1.51
CA ALA A 216 18.70 2.68 -1.73
C ALA A 216 18.39 3.30 -3.10
N ALA A 217 18.29 2.49 -4.16
CA ALA A 217 17.91 2.96 -5.49
C ALA A 217 16.47 3.51 -5.51
N PHE A 218 15.51 2.81 -4.92
CA PHE A 218 14.12 3.28 -4.87
C PHE A 218 13.94 4.53 -4.02
N ARG A 219 14.70 4.69 -2.93
CA ARG A 219 14.75 5.98 -2.21
C ARG A 219 15.21 7.12 -3.11
N ARG A 220 16.23 6.90 -3.97
CA ARG A 220 16.68 7.92 -4.95
C ARG A 220 15.62 8.19 -6.02
N ILE A 221 14.96 7.17 -6.54
CA ILE A 221 13.88 7.29 -7.53
C ILE A 221 12.76 8.18 -6.98
N LEU A 222 12.30 7.90 -5.75
CA LEU A 222 11.24 8.64 -5.07
C LEU A 222 11.66 10.08 -4.79
N THR A 223 12.83 10.29 -4.19
CA THR A 223 13.31 11.64 -3.83
C THR A 223 13.58 12.53 -5.05
N ARG A 224 13.90 11.94 -6.21
CA ARG A 224 14.09 12.67 -7.47
C ARG A 224 12.82 12.83 -8.31
N GLY A 225 11.67 12.36 -7.83
CA GLY A 225 10.42 12.43 -8.58
C GLY A 225 10.41 11.59 -9.87
N ARG A 226 11.22 10.53 -9.92
CA ARG A 226 11.33 9.65 -11.11
C ARG A 226 10.48 8.39 -11.02
N PHE A 227 9.62 8.30 -10.00
CA PHE A 227 8.81 7.12 -9.73
C PHE A 227 7.81 6.82 -10.87
N ASP A 228 7.15 7.83 -11.42
CA ASP A 228 6.20 7.64 -12.53
C ASP A 228 6.90 7.11 -13.78
N ALA A 229 8.10 7.63 -14.09
CA ALA A 229 8.90 7.12 -15.20
C ALA A 229 9.35 5.67 -14.97
N TRP A 230 9.64 5.28 -13.72
CA TRP A 230 9.93 3.90 -13.36
C TRP A 230 8.70 3.01 -13.56
N LYS A 231 7.52 3.41 -13.05
CA LYS A 231 6.28 2.65 -13.22
C LYS A 231 5.88 2.50 -14.69
N ALA A 232 6.05 3.54 -15.51
CA ALA A 232 5.83 3.46 -16.95
C ALA A 232 6.79 2.46 -17.64
N ALA A 233 8.03 2.33 -17.18
CA ALA A 233 8.97 1.32 -17.68
C ALA A 233 8.57 -0.11 -17.26
N VAL A 234 8.09 -0.27 -16.02
CA VAL A 234 7.53 -1.53 -15.51
C VAL A 234 6.32 -1.98 -16.35
N GLU A 235 5.39 -1.07 -16.63
CA GLU A 235 4.18 -1.36 -17.43
C GLU A 235 4.52 -1.81 -18.86
N LYS A 236 5.49 -1.15 -19.50
CA LYS A 236 5.98 -1.54 -20.83
C LYS A 236 6.53 -2.96 -20.86
N GLU A 237 7.26 -3.36 -19.82
CA GLU A 237 7.77 -4.73 -19.71
C GLU A 237 6.66 -5.74 -19.38
N ALA A 238 5.75 -5.38 -18.48
CA ALA A 238 4.60 -6.22 -18.13
C ALA A 238 3.70 -6.52 -19.35
N ALA A 239 3.51 -5.54 -20.24
CA ALA A 239 2.75 -5.71 -21.48
C ALA A 239 3.34 -6.75 -22.44
N ILE A 240 4.66 -7.00 -22.36
CA ILE A 240 5.36 -8.02 -23.16
C ILE A 240 5.36 -9.37 -22.43
N LEU A 241 5.61 -9.36 -21.12
CA LEU A 241 5.68 -10.58 -20.31
C LEU A 241 4.31 -11.26 -20.18
N LEU A 242 3.22 -10.50 -20.10
CA LEU A 242 1.87 -11.05 -19.87
C LEU A 242 1.42 -12.03 -20.97
N PRO A 243 1.49 -11.71 -22.28
CA PRO A 243 1.21 -12.67 -23.34
C PRO A 243 2.10 -13.92 -23.27
N ALA A 244 3.39 -13.75 -22.94
CA ALA A 244 4.33 -14.87 -22.86
C ALA A 244 3.95 -15.84 -21.74
N LEU A 245 3.59 -15.33 -20.55
CA LEU A 245 3.09 -16.14 -19.44
C LEU A 245 1.81 -16.90 -19.83
N ARG A 246 0.84 -16.22 -20.44
CA ARG A 246 -0.43 -16.85 -20.88
C ARG A 246 -0.22 -17.94 -21.92
N CYS A 247 0.71 -17.74 -22.86
CA CYS A 247 1.09 -18.76 -23.84
C CYS A 247 1.82 -19.94 -23.19
N ALA A 248 2.78 -19.69 -22.30
CA ALA A 248 3.52 -20.73 -21.59
C ALA A 248 2.60 -21.62 -20.73
N ARG A 249 1.51 -21.04 -20.22
CA ARG A 249 0.47 -21.77 -19.47
C ARG A 249 -0.56 -22.49 -20.33
N GLY A 250 -0.60 -22.22 -21.63
CA GLY A 250 -1.62 -22.77 -22.53
C GLY A 250 -2.99 -22.07 -22.46
N TYR A 251 -3.12 -20.92 -21.80
CA TYR A 251 -4.36 -20.14 -21.81
C TYR A 251 -4.64 -19.46 -23.14
N VAL A 252 -3.57 -19.08 -23.84
CA VAL A 252 -3.64 -18.59 -25.22
C VAL A 252 -2.87 -19.57 -26.08
N VAL A 253 -3.53 -20.15 -27.09
CA VAL A 253 -2.92 -21.13 -28.01
C VAL A 253 -2.80 -20.60 -29.45
N ARG A 254 -3.13 -19.32 -29.67
CA ARG A 254 -3.11 -18.69 -31.00
C ARG A 254 -1.68 -18.38 -31.44
N PRO A 255 -1.18 -18.96 -32.55
CA PRO A 255 0.20 -18.74 -33.02
C PRO A 255 0.54 -17.27 -33.22
N GLU A 256 -0.43 -16.46 -33.65
CA GLU A 256 -0.27 -15.03 -33.93
C GLU A 256 0.06 -14.22 -32.67
N ILE A 257 -0.30 -14.74 -31.49
CA ILE A 257 0.00 -14.12 -30.18
C ILE A 257 1.25 -14.76 -29.58
N CYS A 258 1.37 -16.09 -29.64
CA CYS A 258 2.42 -16.80 -28.93
C CYS A 258 3.78 -16.76 -29.63
N GLN A 259 3.84 -16.70 -30.96
CA GLN A 259 5.13 -16.58 -31.66
C GLN A 259 5.83 -15.24 -31.40
N PRO A 260 5.16 -14.07 -31.49
CA PRO A 260 5.79 -12.80 -31.11
C PRO A 260 6.21 -12.76 -29.65
N ALA A 261 5.38 -13.29 -28.74
CA ALA A 261 5.71 -13.36 -27.32
C ALA A 261 6.96 -14.22 -27.05
N ALA A 262 7.07 -15.38 -27.70
CA ALA A 262 8.24 -16.25 -27.60
C ALA A 262 9.52 -15.58 -28.13
N ARG A 263 9.42 -14.87 -29.27
CA ARG A 263 10.55 -14.09 -29.81
C ARG A 263 11.00 -13.00 -28.85
N ALA A 264 10.05 -12.25 -28.27
CA ALA A 264 10.39 -11.23 -27.28
C ALA A 264 11.10 -11.80 -26.04
N ILE A 265 10.70 -13.00 -25.57
CA ILE A 265 11.42 -13.69 -24.48
C ILE A 265 12.85 -14.06 -24.91
N ALA A 266 13.01 -14.61 -26.12
CA ALA A 266 14.34 -14.96 -26.65
C ALA A 266 15.25 -13.74 -26.77
N ASP A 267 14.75 -12.62 -27.31
CA ASP A 267 15.50 -11.37 -27.44
C ASP A 267 15.95 -10.84 -26.07
N ARG A 268 15.10 -10.94 -25.05
CA ARG A 268 15.45 -10.54 -23.68
C ARG A 268 16.47 -11.46 -23.04
N ALA A 269 16.38 -12.77 -23.28
CA ALA A 269 17.38 -13.72 -22.82
C ALA A 269 18.77 -13.43 -23.41
N VAL A 270 18.83 -13.04 -24.68
CA VAL A 270 20.09 -12.64 -25.35
C VAL A 270 20.61 -11.29 -24.84
N ALA A 271 19.72 -10.33 -24.56
CA ALA A 271 20.12 -9.00 -24.12
C ALA A 271 20.77 -8.97 -22.72
N MET A 272 20.51 -9.98 -21.88
CA MET A 272 21.12 -10.14 -20.54
C MET A 272 21.09 -8.88 -19.66
N ASN A 273 20.05 -8.05 -19.79
CA ASN A 273 19.91 -6.86 -18.94
C ASN A 273 19.61 -7.27 -17.50
N SER A 274 20.32 -6.67 -16.55
CA SER A 274 20.13 -6.91 -15.12
C SER A 274 19.35 -5.81 -14.42
N VAL A 275 18.81 -6.11 -13.24
CA VAL A 275 18.18 -5.10 -12.37
C VAL A 275 19.16 -3.97 -12.03
N ALA A 276 20.44 -4.28 -11.77
CA ALA A 276 21.47 -3.28 -11.53
C ALA A 276 21.60 -2.30 -12.71
N ALA A 277 21.62 -2.82 -13.93
CA ALA A 277 21.78 -2.01 -15.14
C ALA A 277 20.61 -1.05 -15.37
N VAL A 278 19.37 -1.47 -15.09
CA VAL A 278 18.20 -0.59 -15.25
C VAL A 278 18.06 0.40 -14.10
N LEU A 279 18.31 -0.02 -12.85
CA LEU A 279 18.28 0.90 -11.70
C LEU A 279 19.33 2.00 -11.81
N GLY A 280 20.51 1.71 -12.39
CA GLY A 280 21.56 2.70 -12.62
C GLY A 280 21.17 3.86 -13.55
N ARG A 281 20.09 3.71 -14.32
CA ARG A 281 19.56 4.75 -15.23
C ARG A 281 18.59 5.71 -14.53
N PHE A 282 18.21 5.42 -13.29
CA PHE A 282 17.25 6.19 -12.50
C PHE A 282 17.89 6.99 -11.34
#